data_AF-A0A096LTA0-F1
#
_entry.id   AF-A0A096LTA0-F1
#
_cell.length_a   1.000
_cell.length_b   1.000
_cell.length_c   1.000
_cell.angle_alpha   90.00
_cell.angle_beta   90.00
_cell.angle_gamma   90.00
#
_symmetry.space_group_name_H-M   'P 1'
#
loop_
_entity.id
_entity.type
_entity.pdbx_description
1 polymer ?
#
loop_
_entity_poly.entity_id
_entity_poly.type
_entity_poly.pdbx_seq_one_letter_code
_entity_poly.pdbx_strand_id
1 'polypeptide(L)'
;YCECFANGVMCSNCDCSNCHNNEEHELKRREAIKSCYLRNPNAFKSKLVDWKTGKAKSWNNKGCNCKRSGCLKNYCECYEANIQCTSSCKCIGCLNHTNNSQVGAKGAGGKVRNKAPRLYVFCVLRCSQLVLTSERVETVCGCLLTKAREAEMENKSHTMAQHLVLAEFGHHLSEI
;
A
#
# COMPACT_ATOMS: atom_id res chain seq x y z
N TYR A 1 -14.58 14.14 3.07
CA TYR A 1 -13.25 13.48 3.03
C TYR A 1 -13.47 11.99 2.79
N CYS A 2 -12.72 11.35 1.90
CA CYS A 2 -12.95 9.95 1.49
C CYS A 2 -11.67 9.12 1.63
N GLU A 3 -11.70 8.06 2.45
CA GLU A 3 -10.57 7.15 2.64
C GLU A 3 -10.25 6.31 1.39
N CYS A 4 -11.27 5.86 0.66
CA CYS A 4 -11.07 5.07 -0.57
C CYS A 4 -10.28 5.89 -1.60
N PHE A 5 -10.71 7.13 -1.83
CA PHE A 5 -10.03 8.06 -2.72
C PHE A 5 -8.60 8.37 -2.25
N ALA A 6 -8.39 8.60 -0.95
CA ALA A 6 -7.05 8.83 -0.39
C ALA A 6 -6.10 7.64 -0.60
N ASN A 7 -6.64 6.42 -0.65
CA ASN A 7 -5.89 5.19 -0.93
C ASN A 7 -5.78 4.88 -2.44
N GLY A 8 -6.29 5.75 -3.32
CA GLY A 8 -6.24 5.57 -4.77
C GLY A 8 -7.26 4.56 -5.33
N VAL A 9 -8.17 4.03 -4.50
CA VAL A 9 -9.18 3.05 -4.91
C VAL A 9 -10.55 3.70 -5.11
N MET A 10 -11.38 3.12 -5.99
CA MET A 10 -12.77 3.53 -6.14
C MET A 10 -13.60 3.11 -4.92
N CYS A 11 -14.66 3.85 -4.63
CA CYS A 11 -15.61 3.45 -3.60
C CYS A 11 -16.39 2.22 -4.08
N SER A 12 -16.48 1.21 -3.23
CA SER A 12 -17.30 0.01 -3.44
C SER A 12 -18.05 -0.29 -2.14
N ASN A 13 -19.37 -0.51 -2.22
CA ASN A 13 -20.25 -0.79 -1.07
C ASN A 13 -20.03 0.17 0.12
N CYS A 14 -19.99 1.48 -0.14
CA CYS A 14 -19.74 2.51 0.86
C CYS A 14 -21.01 3.34 1.12
N ASP A 15 -21.19 3.80 2.36
CA ASP A 15 -22.30 4.69 2.76
C ASP A 15 -22.06 6.17 2.38
N CYS A 16 -21.45 6.42 1.21
CA CYS A 16 -21.10 7.77 0.76
C CYS A 16 -22.32 8.50 0.19
N SER A 17 -22.58 9.73 0.64
CA SER A 17 -23.51 10.64 -0.04
C SER A 17 -22.81 11.40 -1.18
N ASN A 18 -23.49 11.55 -2.33
CA ASN A 18 -22.97 12.24 -3.53
C ASN A 18 -21.57 11.77 -3.96
N CYS A 19 -21.37 10.46 -4.06
CA CYS A 19 -20.08 9.88 -4.37
C CYS A 19 -19.71 10.12 -5.85
N HIS A 20 -18.57 10.78 -6.09
CA HIS A 20 -17.95 10.90 -7.42
C HIS A 20 -16.64 10.09 -7.53
N ASN A 21 -16.36 9.19 -6.59
CA ASN A 21 -15.20 8.27 -6.66
C ASN A 21 -15.66 6.89 -7.17
N ASN A 22 -16.21 6.88 -8.38
CA ASN A 22 -16.72 5.70 -9.09
C ASN A 22 -16.42 5.84 -10.59
N GLU A 23 -16.80 4.81 -11.35
CA GLU A 23 -16.59 4.75 -12.80
C GLU A 23 -17.49 5.75 -13.55
N GLU A 24 -18.74 5.92 -13.12
CA GLU A 24 -19.70 6.86 -13.74
C GLU A 24 -19.17 8.31 -13.77
N HIS A 25 -18.42 8.71 -12.72
CA HIS A 25 -17.86 10.06 -12.59
C HIS A 25 -16.37 10.13 -12.92
N GLU A 26 -15.90 9.34 -13.90
CA GLU A 26 -14.48 9.20 -14.24
C GLU A 26 -13.78 10.54 -14.51
N LEU A 27 -14.40 11.43 -15.29
CA LEU A 27 -13.84 12.75 -15.63
C LEU A 27 -13.59 13.59 -14.38
N LYS A 28 -14.61 13.75 -13.53
CA LYS A 28 -14.51 14.50 -12.26
C LYS A 28 -13.50 13.86 -11.31
N ARG A 29 -13.45 12.53 -11.25
CA ARG A 29 -12.48 11.77 -10.46
C ARG A 29 -11.05 12.06 -10.93
N ARG A 30 -10.79 12.03 -12.24
CA ARG A 30 -9.47 12.29 -12.83
C ARG A 30 -8.98 13.71 -12.55
N GLU A 31 -9.86 14.70 -12.67
CA GLU A 31 -9.55 16.09 -12.33
C GLU A 31 -9.22 16.26 -10.84
N ALA A 32 -9.98 15.60 -9.95
CA ALA A 32 -9.70 15.58 -8.53
C ALA A 32 -8.33 14.95 -8.21
N ILE A 33 -7.97 13.85 -8.90
CA ILE A 33 -6.66 13.20 -8.77
C ILE A 33 -5.54 14.16 -9.20
N LYS A 34 -5.68 14.78 -10.37
CA LYS A 34 -4.71 15.77 -10.88
C LYS A 34 -4.52 16.92 -9.89
N SER A 35 -5.63 17.48 -9.38
CA SER A 35 -5.61 18.56 -8.38
C SER A 35 -4.90 18.15 -7.08
N CYS A 36 -5.06 16.89 -6.63
CA CYS A 36 -4.34 16.37 -5.48
C CYS A 36 -2.81 16.28 -5.72
N TYR A 37 -2.40 15.78 -6.89
CA TYR A 37 -0.97 15.72 -7.24
C TYR A 37 -0.32 17.09 -7.33
N LEU A 38 -1.03 18.10 -7.87
CA LEU A 38 -0.53 19.47 -7.94
C LEU A 38 -0.26 20.08 -6.55
N ARG A 39 -1.06 19.72 -5.54
CA ARG A 39 -0.84 20.16 -4.15
C ARG A 39 0.25 19.37 -3.43
N ASN A 40 0.32 18.06 -3.70
CA ASN A 40 1.30 17.17 -3.10
C ASN A 40 1.63 16.04 -4.09
N PRO A 41 2.85 16.02 -4.69
CA PRO A 41 3.27 14.97 -5.61
C PRO A 41 3.23 13.56 -5.00
N ASN A 42 3.27 13.44 -3.67
CA ASN A 42 3.20 12.18 -2.95
C ASN A 42 1.77 11.85 -2.43
N ALA A 43 0.73 12.52 -2.92
CA ALA A 43 -0.64 12.40 -2.39
C ALA A 43 -1.20 10.96 -2.39
N PHE A 44 -0.83 10.16 -3.39
CA PHE A 44 -1.33 8.78 -3.58
C PHE A 44 -0.22 7.73 -3.49
N LYS A 45 0.99 8.10 -3.03
CA LYS A 45 2.00 7.08 -2.76
C LYS A 45 1.47 6.21 -1.63
N SER A 46 1.30 4.92 -1.91
CA SER A 46 0.91 3.94 -0.91
C SER A 46 1.83 4.09 0.30
N LYS A 47 1.23 4.07 1.50
CA LYS A 47 1.97 4.11 2.76
C LYS A 47 2.68 2.76 2.96
N LEU A 48 3.66 2.48 2.10
CA LEU A 48 4.37 1.21 2.06
C LEU A 48 5.25 1.14 3.31
N VAL A 49 4.95 0.16 4.15
CA VAL A 49 5.92 -0.37 5.10
C VAL A 49 6.97 -1.06 4.26
N ASP A 50 8.20 -0.58 4.33
CA ASP A 50 9.31 -1.12 3.53
C ASP A 50 9.72 -2.48 4.11
N TRP A 51 9.24 -3.58 3.52
CA TRP A 51 9.45 -4.93 4.05
C TRP A 51 10.91 -5.40 3.92
N LYS A 52 11.66 -4.83 2.96
CA LYS A 52 13.04 -5.25 2.62
C LYS A 52 14.08 -4.90 3.67
N THR A 53 13.80 -3.97 4.58
CA THR A 53 14.81 -3.47 5.53
C THR A 53 14.48 -3.75 6.99
N GLY A 54 13.27 -4.23 7.31
CA GLY A 54 12.79 -4.32 8.71
C GLY A 54 12.81 -2.98 9.46
N LYS A 55 13.21 -1.90 8.79
CA LYS A 55 13.22 -0.53 9.28
C LYS A 55 11.97 0.10 8.72
N ALA A 56 11.07 0.50 9.61
CA ALA A 56 9.94 1.34 9.27
C ALA A 56 10.47 2.59 8.55
N LYS A 57 10.43 2.60 7.21
CA LYS A 57 10.61 3.84 6.46
C LYS A 57 9.61 4.81 7.05
N SER A 58 10.16 5.84 7.67
CA SER A 58 9.50 6.91 8.41
C SER A 58 8.08 7.16 7.91
N TRP A 59 7.10 6.50 8.53
CA TRP A 59 5.67 6.76 8.32
C TRP A 59 5.33 8.23 8.66
N ASN A 60 6.20 8.92 9.41
CA ASN A 60 5.92 10.20 10.05
C ASN A 60 6.97 11.29 9.85
N ASN A 61 7.52 11.48 8.64
CA ASN A 61 8.25 12.74 8.40
C ASN A 61 7.35 13.98 8.58
N LYS A 62 6.02 13.83 8.46
CA LYS A 62 5.07 14.94 8.63
C LYS A 62 4.65 15.20 10.08
N GLY A 63 4.64 14.16 10.93
CA GLY A 63 4.11 14.22 12.30
C GLY A 63 2.61 14.55 12.39
N CYS A 64 2.03 14.42 13.59
CA CYS A 64 0.63 14.79 13.85
C CYS A 64 0.49 16.27 14.30
N ASN A 65 -0.72 16.83 14.21
CA ASN A 65 -1.04 18.21 14.61
C ASN A 65 -2.17 18.27 15.65
N CYS A 66 -2.25 17.26 16.52
CA CYS A 66 -3.34 17.10 17.47
C CYS A 66 -3.38 18.23 18.51
N LYS A 67 -4.58 18.73 18.85
CA LYS A 67 -4.75 19.79 19.86
C LYS A 67 -5.50 19.34 21.13
N ARG A 68 -6.35 18.30 21.03
CA ARG A 68 -7.31 17.91 22.09
C ARG A 68 -7.31 16.42 22.43
N SER A 69 -6.68 15.59 21.62
CA SER A 69 -6.70 14.13 21.81
C SER A 69 -5.72 13.65 22.88
N GLY A 70 -4.81 14.51 23.35
CA GLY A 70 -3.65 14.12 24.14
C GLY A 70 -2.75 13.11 23.40
N CYS A 71 -2.96 12.90 22.10
CA CYS A 71 -2.37 11.81 21.32
C CYS A 71 -2.65 10.39 21.88
N LEU A 72 -3.70 10.20 22.69
CA LEU A 72 -4.08 8.89 23.27
C LEU A 72 -5.42 8.36 22.74
N LYS A 73 -5.84 8.86 21.57
CA LYS A 73 -7.11 8.49 20.92
C LYS A 73 -6.86 8.32 19.42
N ASN A 74 -7.70 7.55 18.76
CA ASN A 74 -7.59 7.26 17.31
C ASN A 74 -7.75 8.49 16.40
N TYR A 75 -8.03 9.67 16.95
CA TYR A 75 -7.93 10.93 16.21
C TYR A 75 -6.47 11.32 15.92
N CYS A 76 -5.50 10.75 16.63
CA CYS A 76 -4.08 10.96 16.39
C CYS A 76 -3.55 9.87 15.46
N GLU A 77 -2.99 10.26 14.33
CA GLU A 77 -2.40 9.34 13.34
C GLU A 77 -1.24 8.52 13.93
N CYS A 78 -0.48 9.07 14.89
CA CYS A 78 0.58 8.32 15.58
C CYS A 78 -0.02 7.22 16.48
N TYR A 79 -1.04 7.57 17.27
CA TYR A 79 -1.70 6.64 18.18
C TYR A 79 -2.45 5.53 17.42
N GLU A 80 -3.17 5.89 16.35
CA GLU A 80 -3.85 4.93 15.49
C GLU A 80 -2.86 3.93 14.86
N ALA A 81 -1.68 4.41 14.45
CA ALA A 81 -0.61 3.58 13.91
C ALA A 81 0.22 2.84 14.98
N ASN A 82 -0.17 2.93 16.26
CA ASN A 82 0.52 2.31 17.39
C ASN A 82 2.01 2.70 17.49
N ILE A 83 2.31 3.96 17.20
CA ILE A 83 3.65 4.55 17.31
C ILE A 83 3.62 5.81 18.17
N GLN A 84 4.75 6.10 18.80
CA GLN A 84 4.89 7.28 19.64
C GLN A 84 5.02 8.55 18.80
N CYS A 85 4.59 9.67 19.37
CA CYS A 85 4.84 10.98 18.78
C CYS A 85 6.33 11.30 18.87
N THR A 86 6.91 11.71 17.75
CA THR A 86 8.31 12.13 17.61
C THR A 86 8.43 13.66 17.63
N SER A 87 9.65 14.18 17.59
CA SER A 87 9.94 15.61 17.45
C SER A 87 9.36 16.24 16.17
N SER A 88 9.00 15.44 15.17
CA SER A 88 8.31 15.91 13.96
C SER A 88 6.84 16.27 14.19
N CYS A 89 6.25 15.89 15.33
CA CYS A 89 4.85 16.17 15.66
C CYS A 89 4.68 17.58 16.22
N LYS A 90 3.65 18.30 15.75
CA LYS A 90 3.27 19.66 16.22
C LYS A 90 2.03 19.62 17.13
N CYS A 91 1.86 18.53 17.86
CA CYS A 91 0.75 18.33 18.77
C CYS A 91 0.92 19.16 20.05
N ILE A 92 -0.21 19.61 20.61
CA ILE A 92 -0.27 20.37 21.87
C ILE A 92 -0.78 19.43 22.98
N GLY A 93 -0.09 19.40 24.12
CA GLY A 93 -0.46 18.55 25.26
C GLY A 93 -0.32 17.04 24.97
N CYS A 94 0.76 16.63 24.30
CA CYS A 94 0.97 15.25 23.90
C CYS A 94 1.31 14.35 25.10
N LEU A 95 0.56 13.25 25.25
CA LEU A 95 0.78 12.22 26.27
C LEU A 95 1.28 10.90 25.66
N ASN A 96 1.55 10.89 24.35
CA ASN A 96 2.01 9.73 23.57
C ASN A 96 3.54 9.75 23.37
N HIS A 97 4.29 9.72 24.46
CA HIS A 97 5.76 9.67 24.48
C HIS A 97 6.25 8.43 25.24
N THR A 98 7.53 8.06 25.05
CA THR A 98 8.20 6.91 25.70
C THR A 98 8.13 6.93 27.22
N ASN A 99 8.21 8.12 27.83
CA ASN A 99 8.38 8.28 29.27
C ASN A 99 7.07 8.29 30.08
N ASN A 100 5.92 8.17 29.42
CA ASN A 100 4.68 8.00 30.15
C ASN A 100 4.49 6.51 30.41
N SER A 101 4.70 6.03 31.64
CA SER A 101 4.37 4.66 32.08
C SER A 101 2.87 4.31 31.93
N GLN A 102 2.09 5.20 31.33
CA GLN A 102 0.75 4.98 30.79
C GLN A 102 0.76 4.68 29.28
N VAL A 103 1.86 4.17 28.72
CA VAL A 103 1.78 3.40 27.47
C VAL A 103 0.89 2.22 27.77
N GLY A 104 -0.37 2.35 27.41
CA GLY A 104 -1.34 1.27 27.43
C GLY A 104 -0.85 0.15 26.51
N ALA A 105 -0.01 -0.73 27.04
CA ALA A 105 -0.23 -2.16 26.86
C ALA A 105 -1.73 -2.35 27.05
N LYS A 106 -2.43 -2.71 25.97
CA LYS A 106 -3.88 -2.82 25.95
C LYS A 106 -4.35 -3.54 27.22
N GLY A 107 -4.97 -2.79 28.13
CA GLY A 107 -5.87 -3.39 29.11
C GLY A 107 -6.89 -4.20 28.33
N ALA A 108 -7.02 -5.48 28.69
CA ALA A 108 -7.82 -6.50 28.04
C ALA A 108 -9.34 -6.27 28.14
N GLY A 109 -9.84 -5.10 27.73
CA GLY A 109 -11.24 -4.69 27.93
C GLY A 109 -11.86 -3.82 26.84
N GLY A 110 -11.22 -3.63 25.70
CA GLY A 110 -11.80 -2.92 24.56
C GLY A 110 -12.33 -3.91 23.52
N LYS A 111 -13.66 -3.98 23.33
CA LYS A 111 -14.32 -4.76 22.26
C LYS A 111 -13.49 -4.68 20.99
N VAL A 112 -12.88 -5.80 20.61
CA VAL A 112 -12.24 -6.01 19.32
C VAL A 112 -13.33 -5.81 18.29
N ARG A 113 -13.50 -4.59 17.79
CA ARG A 113 -14.00 -4.45 16.43
C ARG A 113 -12.90 -5.07 15.62
N ASN A 114 -13.18 -6.27 15.11
CA ASN A 114 -12.46 -6.87 14.00
C ASN A 114 -12.62 -5.93 12.79
N LYS A 115 -11.99 -4.75 12.84
CA LYS A 115 -11.42 -4.21 11.63
C LYS A 115 -10.25 -5.13 11.41
N ALA A 116 -10.47 -6.11 10.56
CA ALA A 116 -9.40 -6.88 9.97
C ALA A 116 -8.24 -5.89 9.69
N PRO A 117 -6.97 -6.28 9.91
CA PRO A 117 -5.89 -5.56 9.25
C PRO A 117 -6.37 -5.38 7.81
N ARG A 118 -6.27 -4.16 7.27
CA ARG A 118 -6.62 -3.84 5.88
C ARG A 118 -5.65 -4.60 4.98
N LEU A 119 -5.85 -5.91 4.98
CA LEU A 119 -5.13 -6.98 4.35
C LEU A 119 -5.95 -7.26 3.11
N TYR A 120 -6.04 -6.23 2.27
CA TYR A 120 -6.25 -6.44 0.85
C TYR A 120 -4.92 -6.91 0.23
N VAL A 121 -4.35 -7.95 0.86
CA VAL A 121 -3.27 -8.82 0.41
C VAL A 121 -3.49 -10.20 1.07
N PHE A 122 -4.75 -10.60 1.29
CA PHE A 122 -5.11 -11.96 1.72
C PHE A 122 -5.98 -12.68 0.68
N CYS A 123 -5.73 -12.39 -0.61
CA CYS A 123 -5.94 -13.39 -1.66
C CYS A 123 -4.66 -14.22 -1.89
N VAL A 124 -3.71 -14.20 -0.94
CA VAL A 124 -2.42 -14.91 -1.05
C VAL A 124 -2.27 -16.03 -0.01
N LEU A 125 -3.08 -16.04 1.06
CA LEU A 125 -2.96 -17.04 2.13
C LEU A 125 -3.86 -18.28 1.96
N ARG A 126 -3.94 -18.77 0.73
CA ARG A 126 -4.26 -20.18 0.43
C ARG A 126 -3.24 -20.83 -0.50
N CYS A 127 -2.00 -20.36 -0.52
CA CYS A 127 -0.94 -21.08 -1.21
C CYS A 127 0.36 -20.95 -0.41
N SER A 128 0.60 -21.91 0.47
CA SER A 128 1.85 -22.06 1.23
C SER A 128 3.08 -22.40 0.36
N GLN A 129 2.97 -22.28 -0.97
CA GLN A 129 4.05 -22.49 -1.94
C GLN A 129 4.39 -21.25 -2.78
N LEU A 130 3.66 -20.13 -2.66
CA LEU A 130 3.70 -19.03 -3.63
C LEU A 130 4.50 -17.80 -3.17
N VAL A 131 5.67 -18.01 -2.57
CA VAL A 131 6.59 -16.91 -2.28
C VAL A 131 7.42 -16.65 -3.53
N LEU A 132 7.06 -15.61 -4.29
CA LEU A 132 7.91 -15.02 -5.32
C LEU A 132 9.19 -14.48 -4.66
N THR A 133 10.26 -15.27 -4.63
CA THR A 133 11.57 -14.85 -4.14
C THR A 133 12.26 -13.97 -5.19
N SER A 134 13.17 -13.08 -4.75
CA SER A 134 13.99 -12.27 -5.69
C SER A 134 14.71 -13.16 -6.70
N GLU A 135 15.22 -14.30 -6.22
CA GLU A 135 15.91 -15.30 -7.02
C GLU A 135 15.00 -15.88 -8.12
N ARG A 136 13.76 -16.29 -7.80
CA ARG A 136 12.81 -16.79 -8.81
C ARG A 136 12.46 -15.72 -9.85
N VAL A 137 12.29 -14.46 -9.43
CA VAL A 137 12.01 -13.36 -10.35
C VAL A 137 13.20 -13.11 -11.29
N GLU A 138 14.42 -13.11 -10.77
CA GLU A 138 15.64 -12.94 -11.56
C GLU A 138 15.83 -14.07 -12.58
N THR A 139 15.56 -15.32 -12.18
CA THR A 139 15.58 -16.47 -13.11
C THR A 139 14.56 -16.32 -14.22
N VAL A 140 13.29 -16.01 -13.89
CA VAL A 140 12.23 -15.82 -14.89
C VAL A 140 12.59 -14.69 -15.86
N CYS A 141 13.05 -13.54 -15.35
CA CYS A 141 13.50 -12.44 -16.19
C CYS A 141 14.67 -12.84 -17.10
N GLY A 142 15.62 -13.63 -16.60
CA GLY A 142 16.72 -14.17 -17.40
C GLY A 142 16.25 -15.07 -18.55
N CYS A 143 15.32 -15.99 -18.27
CA CYS A 143 14.72 -16.87 -19.28
C CYS A 143 13.97 -16.08 -20.35
N LEU A 144 13.16 -15.10 -19.98
CA LEU A 144 12.41 -14.26 -20.92
C LEU A 144 13.32 -13.43 -21.83
N LEU A 145 14.38 -12.84 -21.27
CA LEU A 145 15.37 -12.10 -22.06
C LEU A 145 16.13 -13.02 -23.02
N THR A 146 16.39 -14.27 -22.62
CA THR A 146 17.01 -15.28 -23.48
C THR A 146 16.07 -15.65 -24.63
N LYS A 147 14.79 -15.88 -24.36
CA LYS A 147 13.78 -16.16 -25.39
C LYS A 147 13.56 -15.00 -26.37
N ALA A 148 13.60 -13.76 -25.89
CA ALA A 148 13.55 -12.60 -26.77
C ALA A 148 14.75 -12.54 -27.73
N ARG A 149 15.97 -12.79 -27.21
CA ARG A 149 17.20 -12.82 -28.01
C ARG A 149 17.24 -13.98 -29.01
N GLU A 150 16.77 -15.17 -28.62
CA GLU A 150 16.64 -16.33 -29.52
C GLU A 150 15.70 -16.00 -30.69
N ALA A 151 14.57 -15.34 -30.42
CA ALA A 151 13.64 -14.92 -31.46
C ALA A 151 14.24 -13.87 -32.41
N GLU A 152 15.09 -12.98 -31.91
CA GLU A 152 15.86 -12.03 -32.74
C GLU A 152 16.92 -12.74 -33.60
N MET A 153 17.70 -13.67 -33.03
CA MET A 153 18.73 -14.43 -33.75
C MET A 153 18.13 -15.33 -34.84
N GLU A 154 16.96 -15.91 -34.58
CA GLU A 154 16.21 -16.71 -35.56
C GLU A 154 15.40 -15.85 -36.54
N ASN A 155 15.54 -14.53 -36.47
CA ASN A 155 14.85 -13.54 -37.31
C ASN A 155 13.33 -13.79 -37.39
N LYS A 156 12.73 -14.16 -36.25
CA LYS A 156 11.30 -14.45 -36.15
C LYS A 156 10.49 -13.18 -36.34
N SER A 157 9.29 -13.33 -36.90
CA SER A 157 8.36 -12.21 -36.97
C SER A 157 8.03 -11.69 -35.57
N HIS A 158 7.74 -10.39 -35.48
CA HIS A 158 7.38 -9.75 -34.21
C HIS A 158 6.24 -10.47 -33.48
N THR A 159 5.23 -10.95 -34.22
CA THR A 159 4.10 -11.71 -33.65
C THR A 159 4.55 -13.06 -33.07
N MET A 160 5.43 -13.79 -33.77
CA MET A 160 5.97 -15.06 -33.27
C MET A 160 6.90 -14.87 -32.08
N ALA A 161 7.74 -13.83 -32.08
CA ALA A 161 8.58 -13.48 -30.94
C ALA A 161 7.73 -13.18 -29.69
N GLN A 162 6.66 -12.39 -29.85
CA GLN A 162 5.71 -12.10 -28.76
C GLN A 162 5.04 -13.37 -28.23
N HIS A 163 4.56 -14.26 -29.12
CA HIS A 163 3.95 -15.52 -28.71
C HIS A 163 4.90 -16.41 -27.92
N LEU A 164 6.17 -16.50 -28.32
CA LEU A 164 7.18 -17.32 -27.62
C LEU A 164 7.50 -16.77 -26.23
N VAL A 165 7.69 -15.46 -26.10
CA VAL A 165 7.97 -14.83 -24.80
C VAL A 165 6.77 -14.95 -23.86
N LEU A 166 5.54 -14.77 -24.38
CA LEU A 166 4.32 -14.92 -23.59
C LEU A 166 4.07 -16.38 -23.18
N ALA A 167 4.37 -17.35 -24.04
CA ALA A 167 4.29 -18.76 -23.71
C ALA A 167 5.28 -19.15 -22.61
N GLU A 168 6.53 -18.68 -22.71
CA GLU A 168 7.56 -18.89 -21.68
C GLU A 168 7.15 -18.26 -20.34
N PHE A 169 6.58 -17.06 -20.37
CA PHE A 169 6.06 -16.41 -19.17
C PHE A 169 4.90 -17.21 -18.55
N GLY A 170 3.99 -17.71 -19.38
CA GLY A 170 2.88 -18.57 -18.94
C GLY A 170 3.34 -19.89 -18.31
N HIS A 171 4.42 -20.49 -18.82
CA HIS A 171 5.02 -21.68 -18.22
C HIS A 171 5.50 -21.39 -16.79
N HIS A 172 6.28 -20.32 -16.60
CA HIS A 172 6.79 -19.95 -15.28
C HIS A 172 5.66 -19.57 -14.30
N LEU A 173 4.58 -18.93 -14.77
CA LEU A 173 3.40 -18.66 -13.95
C LEU A 173 2.66 -19.95 -13.51
N SER A 174 2.79 -21.04 -14.27
CA SER A 174 2.18 -22.33 -13.95
C SER A 174 3.00 -23.13 -12.93
N GLU A 175 4.27 -22.77 -12.74
CA GLU A 175 5.21 -23.38 -11.79
C GLU A 175 5.30 -22.62 -10.45
N ILE A 176 4.54 -21.53 -10.30
CA ILE A 176 4.47 -20.68 -9.11
C ILE A 176 3.22 -21.02 -8.31
#